data_AF-A0A267T2T5-F1
#
_entry.id   AF-A0A267T2T5-F1
#
_cell.length_a   1.000
_cell.length_b   1.000
_cell.length_c   1.000
_cell.angle_alpha   90.00
_cell.angle_beta   90.00
_cell.angle_gamma   90.00
#
_symmetry.space_group_name_H-M   'P 1'
#
loop_
_entity.id
_entity.type
_entity.pdbx_description
1 polymer ?
#
loop_
_entity_poly.entity_id
_entity_poly.type
_entity_poly.pdbx_seq_one_letter_code
_entity_poly.pdbx_strand_id
1 'polypeptide(L)'
;MYVKNGAQHYQGQIFEPTAGNGMMTIAFRPEQCTVNEIDDTRYKNLLTQGFRKATQINAIYNTPNEKFDGVITNPPFGAVDQRDYLKIDNKYILKDLDHILSYYALNNLKPNGRCAIIIGGHTHYDSEGRVQAGKNRVFLSYLYRYFKVDDVININGDLYSRQGTSFDIRLILISSKKEVTEGFAPLKEQTRSEVINTFEELYERVTSNFSQETTTSTLKIKYKYRLRLQLQSKSLSSVLHEKN
;
A
#
# COMPACT_ATOMS: atom_id res chain seq x y z
N MET A 1 8.01 3.58 -0.77
CA MET A 1 8.69 2.33 -0.36
C MET A 1 9.86 2.67 0.54
N TYR A 2 10.10 1.85 1.56
CA TYR A 2 11.17 2.03 2.52
C TYR A 2 12.44 1.43 2.00
N VAL A 3 12.98 2.17 1.04
CA VAL A 3 14.15 1.78 0.31
C VAL A 3 15.37 2.13 1.16
N LYS A 4 16.26 1.15 1.37
CA LYS A 4 17.51 1.23 2.14
C LYS A 4 18.37 2.47 1.80
N ASN A 5 18.28 3.00 0.58
CA ASN A 5 19.05 4.14 0.06
C ASN A 5 18.19 5.34 -0.41
N GLY A 6 16.91 5.39 -0.04
CA GLY A 6 15.95 6.36 -0.59
C GLY A 6 15.48 6.02 -2.01
N ALA A 7 14.25 6.42 -2.35
CA ALA A 7 13.57 5.97 -3.57
C ALA A 7 14.27 6.38 -4.89
N GLN A 8 15.06 7.46 -4.90
CA GLN A 8 15.78 7.90 -6.10
C GLN A 8 17.11 7.19 -6.39
N HIS A 9 17.72 6.56 -5.40
CA HIS A 9 18.88 5.69 -5.60
C HIS A 9 18.48 4.21 -5.64
N TYR A 10 17.17 3.93 -5.50
CA TYR A 10 16.65 2.60 -5.75
C TYR A 10 16.86 2.23 -7.20
N GLN A 11 17.27 0.99 -7.45
CA GLN A 11 17.35 0.41 -8.80
C GLN A 11 16.34 -0.72 -9.03
N GLY A 12 15.56 -1.09 -8.01
CA GLY A 12 14.54 -2.13 -8.15
C GLY A 12 13.36 -1.68 -8.99
N GLN A 13 12.66 -2.65 -9.56
CA GLN A 13 11.42 -2.42 -10.31
C GLN A 13 10.23 -2.30 -9.35
N ILE A 14 9.35 -1.34 -9.62
CA ILE A 14 8.19 -1.01 -8.80
C ILE A 14 6.92 -1.33 -9.56
N PHE A 15 5.92 -1.85 -8.86
CA PHE A 15 4.59 -2.09 -9.40
C PHE A 15 3.50 -1.36 -8.61
N GLU A 16 2.62 -0.65 -9.32
CA GLU A 16 1.39 -0.05 -8.80
C GLU A 16 0.18 -0.54 -9.62
N PRO A 17 -0.59 -1.53 -9.11
CA PRO A 17 -1.64 -2.23 -9.86
C PRO A 17 -2.94 -1.44 -10.05
N THR A 18 -3.13 -0.36 -9.31
CA THR A 18 -4.34 0.48 -9.30
C THR A 18 -3.92 1.94 -9.31
N ALA A 19 -3.17 2.33 -10.35
CA ALA A 19 -2.34 3.52 -10.34
C ALA A 19 -3.12 4.84 -10.34
N GLY A 20 -4.37 4.85 -10.80
CA GLY A 20 -5.11 6.09 -11.02
C GLY A 20 -4.29 7.00 -11.95
N ASN A 21 -3.87 8.15 -11.43
CA ASN A 21 -3.02 9.10 -12.15
C ASN A 21 -1.51 8.93 -11.90
N GLY A 22 -1.08 7.81 -11.29
CA GLY A 22 0.34 7.50 -11.03
C GLY A 22 0.92 8.15 -9.78
N MET A 23 0.09 8.75 -8.91
CA MET A 23 0.55 9.60 -7.80
C MET A 23 1.42 8.85 -6.77
N MET A 24 1.20 7.55 -6.55
CA MET A 24 2.00 6.85 -5.55
C MET A 24 3.39 6.44 -6.07
N THR A 25 3.59 6.48 -7.38
CA THR A 25 4.91 6.27 -8.00
C THR A 25 5.84 7.50 -7.97
N ILE A 26 5.37 8.69 -7.57
CA ILE A 26 6.12 9.97 -7.68
C ILE A 26 7.47 9.99 -6.96
N ALA A 27 7.69 9.09 -5.99
CA ALA A 27 8.96 8.96 -5.29
C ALA A 27 10.04 8.22 -6.11
N PHE A 28 9.67 7.53 -7.19
CA PHE A 28 10.53 6.72 -8.03
C PHE A 28 10.73 7.35 -9.41
N ARG A 29 11.71 6.85 -10.17
CA ARG A 29 11.83 7.22 -11.58
C ARG A 29 10.75 6.47 -12.38
N PRO A 30 10.03 7.14 -13.31
CA PRO A 30 8.99 6.50 -14.12
C PRO A 30 9.47 5.23 -14.82
N GLU A 31 10.72 5.22 -15.30
CA GLU A 31 11.33 4.10 -16.04
C GLU A 31 11.57 2.85 -15.16
N GLN A 32 11.33 2.94 -13.86
CA GLN A 32 11.35 1.81 -12.92
C GLN A 32 9.96 1.24 -12.64
N CYS A 33 8.91 1.99 -12.98
CA CYS A 33 7.56 1.72 -12.54
C CYS A 33 6.77 1.05 -13.65
N THR A 34 6.18 -0.09 -13.32
CA THR A 34 5.08 -0.68 -14.07
C THR A 34 3.78 -0.31 -13.38
N VAL A 35 2.85 0.26 -14.14
CA VAL A 35 1.58 0.76 -13.61
C VAL A 35 0.42 0.08 -14.31
N ASN A 36 -0.69 -0.12 -13.60
CA ASN A 36 -1.91 -0.64 -14.17
C ASN A 36 -3.10 0.24 -13.79
N GLU A 37 -3.96 0.54 -14.76
CA GLU A 37 -5.18 1.32 -14.54
C GLU A 37 -6.28 0.81 -15.45
N ILE A 38 -7.47 0.56 -14.90
CA ILE A 38 -8.59 -0.03 -15.63
C ILE A 38 -9.38 1.03 -16.42
N ASP A 39 -9.43 2.26 -15.90
CA ASP A 39 -10.10 3.38 -16.54
C ASP A 39 -9.33 3.84 -17.79
N ASP A 40 -10.04 3.94 -18.92
CA ASP A 40 -9.45 4.25 -20.23
C ASP A 40 -8.79 5.62 -20.29
N THR A 41 -9.41 6.64 -19.70
CA THR A 41 -8.86 8.00 -19.73
C THR A 41 -7.60 8.11 -18.88
N ARG A 42 -7.64 7.59 -17.65
CA ARG A 42 -6.46 7.58 -16.77
C ARG A 42 -5.35 6.70 -17.35
N TYR A 43 -5.66 5.54 -17.92
CA TYR A 43 -4.69 4.70 -18.60
C TYR A 43 -3.98 5.44 -19.74
N LYS A 44 -4.74 6.14 -20.61
CA LYS A 44 -4.16 6.98 -21.68
C LYS A 44 -3.23 8.05 -21.14
N ASN A 45 -3.57 8.67 -20.01
CA ASN A 45 -2.70 9.64 -19.33
C ASN A 45 -1.42 9.00 -18.76
N LEU A 46 -1.46 7.75 -18.31
CA LEU A 46 -0.25 7.07 -17.81
C LEU A 46 0.73 6.77 -18.95
N LEU A 47 0.25 6.49 -20.17
CA LEU A 47 1.11 6.23 -21.33
C LEU A 47 2.03 7.42 -21.67
N THR A 48 1.64 8.65 -21.31
CA THR A 48 2.41 9.86 -21.60
C THR A 48 3.41 10.23 -20.49
N GLN A 49 3.52 9.44 -19.42
CA GLN A 49 4.30 9.79 -18.21
C GLN A 49 5.69 9.12 -18.14
N GLY A 50 6.12 8.43 -19.20
CA GLY A 50 7.45 7.82 -19.27
C GLY A 50 7.62 6.56 -18.40
N PHE A 51 6.51 5.96 -17.94
CA PHE A 51 6.57 4.71 -17.18
C PHE A 51 7.25 3.60 -17.99
N ARG A 52 7.98 2.70 -17.29
CA ARG A 52 8.54 1.48 -17.91
C ARG A 52 7.49 0.75 -18.75
N LYS A 53 6.29 0.63 -18.18
CA LYS A 53 5.14 -0.05 -18.78
C LYS A 53 3.86 0.42 -18.09
N ALA A 54 2.84 0.74 -18.89
CA ALA A 54 1.47 0.90 -18.42
C ALA A 54 0.61 -0.24 -18.98
N THR A 55 -0.31 -0.77 -18.19
CA THR A 55 -1.26 -1.80 -18.62
C THR A 55 -2.69 -1.42 -18.25
N GLN A 56 -3.66 -2.04 -18.93
CA GLN A 56 -5.10 -1.88 -18.67
C GLN A 56 -5.74 -3.25 -18.40
N ILE A 57 -5.27 -3.92 -17.34
CA ILE A 57 -5.72 -5.24 -16.90
C ILE A 57 -6.75 -5.06 -15.79
N ASN A 58 -7.82 -5.85 -15.84
CA ASN A 58 -8.73 -5.96 -14.72
C ASN A 58 -8.07 -6.72 -13.56
N ALA A 59 -7.58 -5.94 -12.58
CA ALA A 59 -6.79 -6.41 -11.45
C ALA A 59 -7.55 -7.30 -10.46
N ILE A 60 -8.89 -7.39 -10.56
CA ILE A 60 -9.69 -8.33 -9.74
C ILE A 60 -9.55 -9.78 -10.23
N TYR A 61 -9.12 -9.99 -11.47
CA TYR A 61 -8.97 -11.32 -12.07
C TYR A 61 -7.52 -11.67 -12.35
N ASN A 62 -6.70 -10.69 -12.74
CA ASN A 62 -5.33 -10.96 -13.13
C ASN A 62 -4.41 -9.75 -12.97
N THR A 63 -3.12 -10.01 -12.95
CA THR A 63 -2.04 -9.02 -12.95
C THR A 63 -0.96 -9.45 -13.95
N PRO A 64 -0.03 -8.58 -14.37
CA PRO A 64 1.07 -8.99 -15.23
C PRO A 64 1.81 -10.21 -14.67
N ASN A 65 2.28 -11.12 -15.51
CA ASN A 65 3.12 -12.25 -15.09
C ASN A 65 4.58 -11.80 -14.89
N GLU A 66 4.80 -10.80 -14.05
CA GLU A 66 6.09 -10.21 -13.73
C GLU A 66 6.25 -10.11 -12.21
N LYS A 67 7.49 -10.19 -11.71
CA LYS A 67 7.80 -10.03 -10.28
C LYS A 67 8.63 -8.78 -10.04
N PHE A 68 8.29 -8.03 -9.01
CA PHE A 68 8.85 -6.73 -8.71
C PHE A 68 9.56 -6.72 -7.36
N ASP A 69 10.59 -5.88 -7.27
CA ASP A 69 11.32 -5.65 -6.02
C ASP A 69 10.46 -4.84 -5.04
N GLY A 70 9.58 -3.98 -5.55
CA GLY A 70 8.61 -3.23 -4.78
C GLY A 70 7.19 -3.26 -5.34
N VAL A 71 6.22 -3.37 -4.44
CA VAL A 71 4.81 -3.18 -4.77
C VAL A 71 4.26 -2.07 -3.88
N ILE A 72 3.61 -1.08 -4.48
CA ILE A 72 2.95 0.00 -3.75
C ILE A 72 1.53 0.11 -4.26
N THR A 73 0.53 0.15 -3.38
CA THR A 73 -0.86 0.22 -3.84
C THR A 73 -1.79 0.91 -2.86
N ASN A 74 -2.76 1.62 -3.42
CA ASN A 74 -3.93 2.17 -2.73
C ASN A 74 -5.15 1.74 -3.55
N PRO A 75 -5.56 0.47 -3.44
CA PRO A 75 -6.68 -0.06 -4.19
C PRO A 75 -7.98 0.69 -3.87
N PRO A 76 -8.93 0.76 -4.83
CA PRO A 76 -10.28 1.24 -4.55
C PRO A 76 -10.96 0.41 -3.46
N PHE A 77 -11.71 1.09 -2.60
CA PHE A 77 -12.47 0.46 -1.53
C PHE A 77 -13.86 0.05 -2.01
N GLY A 78 -14.41 -1.02 -1.44
CA GLY A 78 -15.76 -1.50 -1.75
C GLY A 78 -15.93 -2.99 -1.48
N ALA A 79 -17.16 -3.46 -1.62
CA ALA A 79 -17.46 -4.89 -1.67
C ALA A 79 -17.44 -5.37 -3.13
N VAL A 80 -17.14 -6.65 -3.35
CA VAL A 80 -17.35 -7.30 -4.65
C VAL A 80 -18.61 -8.15 -4.63
N ASP A 81 -19.11 -8.50 -5.81
CA ASP A 81 -20.19 -9.48 -5.95
C ASP A 81 -19.77 -10.84 -5.40
N GLN A 82 -20.72 -11.64 -4.93
CA GLN A 82 -20.43 -12.98 -4.36
C GLN A 82 -19.70 -13.90 -5.34
N ARG A 83 -19.94 -13.75 -6.65
CA ARG A 83 -19.25 -14.50 -7.71
C ARG A 83 -17.75 -14.21 -7.78
N ASP A 84 -17.33 -13.04 -7.29
CA ASP A 84 -15.96 -12.56 -7.32
C ASP A 84 -15.26 -12.76 -5.96
N TYR A 85 -15.88 -13.47 -5.01
CA TYR A 85 -15.23 -13.85 -3.76
C TYR A 85 -14.00 -14.71 -4.03
N LEU A 86 -12.85 -14.25 -3.53
CA LEU A 86 -11.59 -14.94 -3.70
C LEU A 86 -11.37 -15.94 -2.56
N LYS A 87 -11.28 -17.22 -2.92
CA LYS A 87 -10.93 -18.32 -1.99
C LYS A 87 -9.45 -18.65 -2.10
N ILE A 88 -8.74 -18.64 -0.97
CA ILE A 88 -7.30 -18.92 -0.89
C ILE A 88 -7.08 -20.13 0.00
N ASP A 89 -6.46 -21.17 -0.54
CA ASP A 89 -6.10 -22.42 0.14
C ASP A 89 -7.23 -23.07 0.95
N ASN A 90 -8.49 -22.87 0.52
CA ASN A 90 -9.70 -23.27 1.25
C ASN A 90 -9.78 -22.78 2.70
N LYS A 91 -8.98 -21.77 3.08
CA LYS A 91 -8.86 -21.23 4.44
C LYS A 91 -9.34 -19.79 4.55
N TYR A 92 -9.08 -18.99 3.53
CA TYR A 92 -9.39 -17.57 3.52
C TYR A 92 -10.39 -17.25 2.42
N ILE A 93 -11.38 -16.43 2.74
CA ILE A 93 -12.37 -15.93 1.78
C ILE A 93 -12.33 -14.41 1.85
N LEU A 94 -11.79 -13.77 0.82
CA LEU A 94 -11.75 -12.32 0.69
C LEU A 94 -13.00 -11.85 -0.07
N LYS A 95 -13.67 -10.83 0.48
CA LYS A 95 -14.95 -10.30 -0.01
C LYS A 95 -14.92 -8.81 -0.33
N ASP A 96 -13.88 -8.12 0.13
CA ASP A 96 -13.68 -6.69 -0.13
C ASP A 96 -12.72 -6.51 -1.31
N LEU A 97 -13.02 -5.51 -2.12
CA LEU A 97 -12.27 -5.17 -3.33
C LEU A 97 -10.82 -4.85 -3.03
N ASP A 98 -10.56 -4.06 -1.99
CA ASP A 98 -9.21 -3.67 -1.59
C ASP A 98 -8.38 -4.85 -1.08
N HIS A 99 -8.99 -5.78 -0.33
CA HIS A 99 -8.34 -7.03 0.09
C HIS A 99 -7.98 -7.93 -1.11
N ILE A 100 -8.90 -8.09 -2.07
CA ILE A 100 -8.70 -8.91 -3.27
C ILE A 100 -7.60 -8.31 -4.16
N LEU A 101 -7.67 -7.01 -4.43
CA LEU A 101 -6.66 -6.31 -5.23
C LEU A 101 -5.28 -6.34 -4.56
N SER A 102 -5.24 -6.22 -3.23
CA SER A 102 -4.01 -6.38 -2.45
C SER A 102 -3.41 -7.78 -2.57
N TYR A 103 -4.25 -8.82 -2.57
CA TYR A 103 -3.79 -10.20 -2.81
C TYR A 103 -3.10 -10.34 -4.17
N TYR A 104 -3.74 -9.87 -5.25
CA TYR A 104 -3.15 -9.94 -6.58
C TYR A 104 -1.88 -9.08 -6.70
N ALA A 105 -1.85 -7.90 -6.09
CA ALA A 105 -0.65 -7.08 -5.99
C ALA A 105 0.53 -7.85 -5.36
N LEU A 106 0.27 -8.57 -4.27
CA LEU A 106 1.28 -9.35 -3.56
C LEU A 106 1.75 -10.60 -4.33
N ASN A 107 0.93 -11.13 -5.25
CA ASN A 107 1.38 -12.17 -6.17
C ASN A 107 2.54 -11.69 -7.03
N ASN A 108 2.59 -10.40 -7.38
CA ASN A 108 3.69 -9.79 -8.13
C ASN A 108 4.92 -9.45 -7.29
N LEU A 109 4.92 -9.65 -5.97
CA LEU A 109 6.09 -9.37 -5.13
C LEU A 109 7.14 -10.48 -5.27
N LYS A 110 8.42 -10.10 -5.50
CA LYS A 110 9.56 -11.04 -5.39
C LYS A 110 9.67 -11.60 -3.96
N PRO A 111 10.34 -12.75 -3.74
CA PRO A 111 10.52 -13.31 -2.40
C PRO A 111 11.08 -12.32 -1.37
N ASN A 112 12.11 -11.54 -1.75
CA ASN A 112 12.73 -10.51 -0.91
C ASN A 112 12.22 -9.09 -1.22
N GLY A 113 11.09 -8.98 -1.92
CA GLY A 113 10.50 -7.69 -2.27
C GLY A 113 9.79 -7.05 -1.07
N ARG A 114 9.68 -5.72 -1.07
CA ARG A 114 8.94 -4.97 -0.04
C ARG A 114 7.64 -4.42 -0.59
N CYS A 115 6.63 -4.35 0.26
CA CYS A 115 5.32 -3.84 -0.12
C CYS A 115 4.78 -2.81 0.89
N ALA A 116 4.06 -1.82 0.37
CA ALA A 116 3.26 -0.88 1.15
C ALA A 116 1.85 -0.80 0.55
N ILE A 117 0.84 -1.10 1.36
CA ILE A 117 -0.57 -1.21 0.94
C ILE A 117 -1.42 -0.30 1.81
N ILE A 118 -2.23 0.55 1.20
CA ILE A 118 -3.25 1.34 1.89
C ILE A 118 -4.60 0.66 1.70
N ILE A 119 -5.28 0.30 2.80
CA ILE A 119 -6.62 -0.32 2.74
C ILE A 119 -7.58 0.38 3.72
N GLY A 120 -8.87 0.08 3.57
CA GLY A 120 -9.92 0.68 4.37
C GLY A 120 -10.02 0.20 5.83
N GLY A 121 -10.42 1.13 6.70
CA GLY A 121 -10.76 0.93 8.10
C GLY A 121 -9.56 0.74 9.02
N HIS A 122 -9.81 0.76 10.33
CA HIS A 122 -8.80 0.45 11.35
C HIS A 122 -8.79 -1.02 11.76
N THR A 123 -7.68 -1.43 12.35
CA THR A 123 -7.57 -2.70 13.07
C THR A 123 -8.15 -2.52 14.48
N HIS A 124 -9.32 -3.13 14.71
CA HIS A 124 -9.91 -3.26 16.04
C HIS A 124 -9.58 -4.62 16.65
N TYR A 125 -9.71 -4.73 17.96
CA TYR A 125 -9.40 -5.95 18.72
C TYR A 125 -10.58 -6.31 19.64
N ASP A 126 -10.82 -7.59 19.85
CA ASP A 126 -11.84 -8.09 20.78
C ASP A 126 -11.35 -8.06 22.25
N SER A 127 -12.19 -8.53 23.18
CA SER A 127 -11.88 -8.56 24.62
C SER A 127 -10.64 -9.39 24.95
N GLU A 128 -10.31 -10.38 24.12
CA GLU A 128 -9.15 -11.25 24.26
C GLU A 128 -7.91 -10.66 23.56
N GLY A 129 -7.99 -9.41 23.08
CA GLY A 129 -6.91 -8.74 22.37
C GLY A 129 -6.63 -9.31 20.98
N ARG A 130 -7.52 -10.13 20.40
CA ARG A 130 -7.35 -10.66 19.03
C ARG A 130 -7.93 -9.65 18.04
N VAL A 131 -7.35 -9.49 16.86
CA VAL A 131 -7.93 -8.66 15.77
C VAL A 131 -9.40 -9.00 15.61
N GLN A 132 -10.36 -8.09 15.70
CA GLN A 132 -11.80 -8.38 15.74
C GLN A 132 -12.26 -9.28 14.58
N ALA A 133 -13.17 -10.23 14.87
CA ALA A 133 -13.71 -11.16 13.87
C ALA A 133 -14.34 -10.43 12.68
N GLY A 134 -14.21 -11.01 11.49
CA GLY A 134 -14.71 -10.45 10.24
C GLY A 134 -13.61 -10.27 9.20
N LYS A 135 -13.87 -9.41 8.22
CA LYS A 135 -13.01 -9.22 7.04
C LYS A 135 -11.54 -8.93 7.38
N ASN A 136 -11.31 -8.04 8.35
CA ASN A 136 -9.96 -7.61 8.73
C ASN A 136 -9.17 -8.76 9.36
N ARG A 137 -9.78 -9.58 10.23
CA ARG A 137 -9.13 -10.78 10.79
C ARG A 137 -8.75 -11.76 9.70
N VAL A 138 -9.62 -12.01 8.72
CA VAL A 138 -9.35 -12.93 7.62
C VAL A 138 -8.16 -12.44 6.79
N PHE A 139 -8.19 -11.17 6.35
CA PHE A 139 -7.13 -10.62 5.52
C PHE A 139 -5.79 -10.51 6.26
N LEU A 140 -5.78 -10.01 7.49
CA LEU A 140 -4.54 -9.95 8.29
C LEU A 140 -4.01 -11.35 8.60
N SER A 141 -4.86 -12.33 8.89
CA SER A 141 -4.40 -13.72 9.11
C SER A 141 -3.78 -14.33 7.86
N TYR A 142 -4.30 -13.99 6.67
CA TYR A 142 -3.64 -14.33 5.40
C TYR A 142 -2.26 -13.65 5.35
N LEU A 143 -2.18 -12.32 5.51
CA LEU A 143 -0.91 -11.61 5.42
C LEU A 143 0.16 -12.14 6.38
N TYR A 144 -0.18 -12.29 7.66
CA TYR A 144 0.73 -12.80 8.68
C TYR A 144 1.13 -14.26 8.46
N ARG A 145 0.36 -15.05 7.70
CA ARG A 145 0.73 -16.43 7.37
C ARG A 145 1.75 -16.53 6.22
N TYR A 146 1.64 -15.68 5.20
CA TYR A 146 2.46 -15.79 3.98
C TYR A 146 3.57 -14.75 3.87
N PHE A 147 3.54 -13.68 4.68
CA PHE A 147 4.47 -12.55 4.55
C PHE A 147 5.08 -12.14 5.89
N LYS A 148 6.26 -11.53 5.83
CA LYS A 148 6.84 -10.80 6.95
C LYS A 148 6.23 -9.40 6.97
N VAL A 149 5.19 -9.24 7.80
CA VAL A 149 4.52 -7.96 8.03
C VAL A 149 5.34 -7.18 9.06
N ASP A 150 5.93 -6.07 8.64
CA ASP A 150 6.73 -5.20 9.51
C ASP A 150 5.81 -4.36 10.40
N ASP A 151 4.70 -3.87 9.85
CA ASP A 151 3.78 -2.99 10.57
C ASP A 151 2.37 -2.94 9.95
N VAL A 152 1.39 -2.61 10.79
CA VAL A 152 0.02 -2.26 10.41
C VAL A 152 -0.34 -0.98 11.15
N ILE A 153 -0.40 0.12 10.42
CA ILE A 153 -0.50 1.47 10.97
C ILE A 153 -1.92 1.99 10.72
N ASN A 154 -2.69 2.21 11.78
CA ASN A 154 -4.00 2.86 11.69
C ASN A 154 -3.78 4.36 11.45
N ILE A 155 -4.50 4.94 10.49
CA ILE A 155 -4.37 6.36 10.13
C ILE A 155 -5.77 6.97 10.16
N ASN A 156 -5.89 8.11 10.85
CA ASN A 156 -7.11 8.89 10.88
C ASN A 156 -7.46 9.34 9.45
N GLY A 157 -8.69 9.06 9.02
CA GLY A 157 -9.17 9.42 7.68
C GLY A 157 -9.06 10.92 7.36
N ASP A 158 -9.13 11.78 8.37
CA ASP A 158 -9.02 13.24 8.20
C ASP A 158 -7.65 13.65 7.63
N LEU A 159 -6.59 12.93 8.01
CA LEU A 159 -5.24 13.13 7.48
C LEU A 159 -5.16 12.86 5.97
N TYR A 160 -6.08 12.03 5.45
CA TYR A 160 -6.16 11.63 4.05
C TYR A 160 -7.23 12.39 3.26
N SER A 161 -8.19 13.02 3.94
CA SER A 161 -9.34 13.72 3.33
C SER A 161 -8.99 15.14 2.85
N ARG A 162 -9.69 15.61 1.83
CA ARG A 162 -9.46 16.94 1.22
C ARG A 162 -10.70 17.81 1.06
N GLN A 163 -11.91 17.24 1.15
CA GLN A 163 -13.23 17.87 1.28
C GLN A 163 -14.29 16.75 1.16
N GLY A 164 -15.24 16.65 2.10
CA GLY A 164 -16.24 15.56 2.13
C GLY A 164 -15.75 14.30 2.85
N THR A 165 -16.70 13.52 3.37
CA THR A 165 -16.56 12.38 4.30
C THR A 165 -15.20 11.68 4.26
N SER A 166 -14.47 11.75 5.37
CA SER A 166 -13.25 10.99 5.60
C SER A 166 -13.61 9.55 5.98
N PHE A 167 -12.81 8.60 5.50
CA PHE A 167 -12.87 7.22 5.94
C PHE A 167 -11.52 6.84 6.51
N ASP A 168 -11.54 6.22 7.68
CA ASP A 168 -10.35 5.69 8.33
C ASP A 168 -9.64 4.69 7.42
N ILE A 169 -8.31 4.75 7.38
CA ILE A 169 -7.49 3.85 6.56
C ILE A 169 -6.42 3.22 7.42
N ARG A 170 -5.76 2.20 6.87
CA ARG A 170 -4.52 1.67 7.43
C ARG A 170 -3.46 1.49 6.36
N LEU A 171 -2.21 1.64 6.77
CA LEU A 171 -1.02 1.36 5.97
C LEU A 171 -0.37 0.07 6.46
N ILE A 172 -0.22 -0.90 5.58
CA ILE A 172 0.40 -2.20 5.85
C ILE A 172 1.77 -2.27 5.19
N LEU A 173 2.78 -2.65 5.97
CA LEU A 173 4.17 -2.71 5.55
C LEU A 173 4.66 -4.16 5.56
N ILE A 174 5.26 -4.60 4.45
CA ILE A 174 5.75 -5.97 4.28
C ILE A 174 7.20 -5.92 3.79
N SER A 175 8.09 -6.70 4.42
CA SER A 175 9.51 -6.77 4.05
C SER A 175 9.87 -7.94 3.13
N SER A 176 9.12 -9.04 3.16
CA SER A 176 9.36 -10.21 2.31
C SER A 176 8.18 -11.18 2.31
N LYS A 177 8.21 -12.15 1.39
CA LYS A 177 7.47 -13.41 1.54
C LYS A 177 8.12 -14.27 2.61
N LYS A 178 7.34 -15.10 3.29
CA LYS A 178 7.86 -16.13 4.20
C LYS A 178 8.26 -17.36 3.39
N GLU A 179 9.37 -17.98 3.78
CA GLU A 179 9.78 -19.29 3.25
C GLU A 179 8.88 -20.41 3.76
N VAL A 180 8.45 -20.31 5.03
CA VAL A 180 7.51 -21.23 5.68
C VAL A 180 6.18 -20.53 5.90
N THR A 181 5.09 -21.12 5.40
CA THR A 181 3.74 -20.54 5.51
C THR A 181 3.12 -20.86 6.88
N GLU A 182 3.33 -19.97 7.84
CA GLU A 182 2.89 -20.14 9.22
C GLU A 182 2.66 -18.80 9.94
N GLY A 183 2.03 -18.87 11.11
CA GLY A 183 1.71 -17.71 11.94
C GLY A 183 0.27 -17.24 11.80
N PHE A 184 -0.09 -16.34 12.70
CA PHE A 184 -1.40 -15.72 12.82
C PHE A 184 -1.24 -14.22 13.06
N ALA A 185 -2.31 -13.46 12.89
CA ALA A 185 -2.30 -12.05 13.27
C ALA A 185 -1.97 -11.91 14.77
N PRO A 186 -1.06 -11.00 15.14
CA PRO A 186 -0.61 -10.80 16.52
C PRO A 186 -1.74 -10.30 17.43
N LEU A 187 -1.61 -10.55 18.73
CA LEU A 187 -2.47 -9.96 19.74
C LEU A 187 -2.19 -8.45 19.87
N LYS A 188 -3.15 -7.69 20.38
CA LYS A 188 -3.06 -6.24 20.55
C LYS A 188 -1.78 -5.82 21.28
N GLU A 189 -1.43 -6.52 22.36
CA GLU A 189 -0.23 -6.25 23.17
C GLU A 189 1.09 -6.43 22.41
N GLN A 190 1.09 -7.20 21.33
CA GLN A 190 2.23 -7.45 20.45
C GLN A 190 2.26 -6.47 19.27
N THR A 191 1.30 -5.53 19.22
CA THR A 191 1.16 -4.57 18.14
C THR A 191 1.21 -3.15 18.66
N ARG A 192 1.69 -2.27 17.80
CA ARG A 192 1.63 -0.84 18.01
C ARG A 192 0.32 -0.32 17.38
N SER A 193 -0.77 -0.40 18.15
CA SER A 193 -2.16 -0.22 17.69
C SER A 193 -2.67 1.23 17.66
N GLU A 194 -1.82 2.20 18.01
CA GLU A 194 -2.17 3.62 18.03
C GLU A 194 -2.64 4.15 16.67
N VAL A 195 -3.60 5.07 16.69
CA VAL A 195 -4.08 5.78 15.49
C VAL A 195 -3.18 6.98 15.27
N ILE A 196 -2.65 7.09 14.06
CA ILE A 196 -1.84 8.20 13.61
C ILE A 196 -2.73 9.36 13.15
N ASN A 197 -2.48 10.55 13.69
CA ASN A 197 -3.28 11.75 13.43
C ASN A 197 -2.51 12.82 12.66
N THR A 198 -1.19 12.71 12.56
CA THR A 198 -0.35 13.68 11.84
C THR A 198 0.58 13.03 10.82
N PHE A 199 1.04 13.82 9.84
CA PHE A 199 1.99 13.32 8.84
C PHE A 199 3.38 13.09 9.44
N GLU A 200 3.76 13.88 10.45
CA GLU A 200 4.98 13.71 11.22
C GLU A 200 4.99 12.36 11.95
N GLU A 201 3.92 12.04 12.68
CA GLU A 201 3.76 10.73 13.33
C GLU A 201 3.80 9.59 12.31
N LEU A 202 3.10 9.73 11.17
CA LEU A 202 3.12 8.72 10.11
C LEU A 202 4.54 8.51 9.60
N TYR A 203 5.26 9.59 9.32
CA TYR A 203 6.64 9.56 8.85
C TYR A 203 7.57 8.87 9.85
N GLU A 204 7.49 9.23 11.12
CA GLU A 204 8.32 8.65 12.18
C GLU A 204 8.01 7.16 12.34
N ARG A 205 6.73 6.81 12.36
CA ARG A 205 6.24 5.44 12.46
C ARG A 205 6.77 4.56 11.32
N VAL A 206 6.69 5.09 10.13
CA VAL A 206 7.18 4.46 8.92
C VAL A 206 8.69 4.27 8.96
N THR A 207 9.43 5.34 9.25
CA THR A 207 10.90 5.33 9.23
C THR A 207 11.50 4.49 10.35
N SER A 208 10.80 4.28 11.46
CA SER A 208 11.23 3.37 12.52
C SER A 208 11.31 1.91 12.07
N ASN A 209 10.57 1.54 11.02
CA ASN A 209 10.60 0.21 10.42
C ASN A 209 11.79 0.01 9.46
N PHE A 210 12.64 1.03 9.27
CA PHE A 210 13.83 0.91 8.45
C PHE A 210 14.92 0.28 9.33
N SER A 211 15.57 -0.77 8.84
CA SER A 211 16.68 -1.41 9.56
C SER A 211 17.70 -0.36 10.00
N GLN A 212 18.20 -0.46 11.24
CA GLN A 212 19.15 0.47 11.86
C GLN A 212 20.57 0.42 11.25
N GLU A 213 20.69 0.48 9.93
CA GLU A 213 21.97 0.78 9.29
C GLU A 213 21.96 2.23 8.80
N THR A 214 22.65 3.06 9.58
CA THR A 214 23.22 4.38 9.28
C THR A 214 22.45 5.24 8.27
N THR A 215 21.21 5.62 8.58
CA THR A 215 20.59 6.76 7.90
C THR A 215 21.11 8.05 8.53
N THR A 216 22.13 8.66 7.92
CA THR A 216 22.68 9.96 8.35
C THR A 216 21.58 11.02 8.45
N SER A 217 21.69 11.96 9.40
CA SER A 217 20.69 12.99 9.75
C SER A 217 20.16 13.76 8.53
N THR A 218 21.00 14.00 7.53
CA THR A 218 20.69 14.65 6.25
C THR A 218 19.73 13.86 5.35
N LEU A 219 19.81 12.53 5.33
CA LEU A 219 18.90 11.66 4.56
C LEU A 219 17.50 11.65 5.17
N LYS A 220 17.38 11.66 6.50
CA LYS A 220 16.10 11.81 7.21
C LYS A 220 15.44 13.16 6.90
N ILE A 221 16.20 14.26 6.89
CA ILE A 221 15.65 15.58 6.55
C ILE A 221 15.14 15.64 5.11
N LYS A 222 15.90 15.09 4.15
CA LYS A 222 15.48 15.02 2.74
C LYS A 222 14.22 14.16 2.55
N TYR A 223 14.11 13.03 3.25
CA TYR A 223 12.93 12.17 3.15
C TYR A 223 11.69 12.86 3.77
N LYS A 224 11.84 13.54 4.91
CA LYS A 224 10.77 14.34 5.54
C LYS A 224 10.25 15.44 4.60
N TYR A 225 11.16 16.17 3.96
CA TYR A 225 10.79 17.24 3.02
C TYR A 225 10.04 16.71 1.79
N ARG A 226 10.42 15.53 1.29
CA ARG A 226 9.79 14.93 0.10
C ARG A 226 8.44 14.30 0.38
N LEU A 227 8.26 13.64 1.54
CA LEU A 227 6.93 13.15 1.94
C LEU A 227 5.97 14.33 2.09
N ARG A 228 6.43 15.44 2.69
CA ARG A 228 5.66 16.69 2.78
C ARG A 228 5.27 17.22 1.39
N LEU A 229 6.20 17.26 0.43
CA LEU A 229 5.88 17.67 -0.95
C LEU A 229 4.91 16.72 -1.65
N GLN A 230 4.99 15.40 -1.44
CA GLN A 230 4.09 14.40 -2.04
C GLN A 230 2.65 14.52 -1.51
N LEU A 231 2.50 14.93 -0.25
CA LEU A 231 1.20 15.13 0.38
C LEU A 231 0.62 16.52 0.07
N GLN A 232 1.50 17.53 -0.11
CA GLN A 232 1.14 18.88 -0.53
C GLN A 232 0.88 19.00 -2.05
N SER A 233 1.52 18.22 -2.92
CA SER A 233 1.27 18.29 -4.38
C SER A 233 -0.15 17.90 -4.76
N LYS A 234 -0.79 17.01 -3.98
CA LYS A 234 -2.22 16.78 -4.10
C LYS A 234 -3.03 18.11 -3.93
N SER A 235 -2.53 19.14 -3.22
CA SER A 235 -3.25 20.41 -2.91
C SER A 235 -3.17 21.49 -3.98
N LEU A 236 -2.27 21.36 -4.95
CA LEU A 236 -2.11 22.32 -6.04
C LEU A 236 -2.77 21.87 -7.35
N SER A 237 -2.91 20.58 -7.60
CA SER A 237 -3.55 20.07 -8.82
C SER A 237 -5.08 20.24 -8.85
N SER A 238 -5.74 20.49 -7.71
CA SER A 238 -7.17 20.83 -7.65
C SER A 238 -7.47 22.32 -7.93
N VAL A 239 -6.46 23.19 -7.91
CA VAL A 239 -6.65 24.63 -8.18
C VAL A 239 -6.51 24.95 -9.69
N LEU A 240 -5.87 24.07 -10.46
CA LEU A 240 -5.69 24.26 -11.91
C LEU A 240 -6.85 23.70 -12.76
N HIS A 241 -7.77 22.94 -12.16
CA HIS A 241 -8.96 22.41 -12.85
C HIS A 241 -10.24 23.23 -12.64
N GLU A 242 -10.21 24.31 -11.84
CA GLU A 242 -11.32 25.26 -11.72
C GLU A 242 -11.19 26.48 -12.67
N LYS A 243 -10.22 26.47 -13.59
CA LYS A 243 -9.97 27.59 -14.52
C LYS A 243 -9.94 27.24 -16.01
N ASN A 244 -10.49 26.10 -16.44
CA ASN A 244 -10.83 25.88 -17.86
C ASN A 244 -12.13 25.09 -17.97
#